data_AF-A0A193QMM8-F1
#
_entry.id   AF-A0A193QMM8-F1
#
_cell.length_a   1.000
_cell.length_b   1.000
_cell.length_c   1.000
_cell.angle_alpha   90.00
_cell.angle_beta   90.00
_cell.angle_gamma   90.00
#
_symmetry.space_group_name_H-M   'P 1'
#
loop_
_entity.id
_entity.type
_entity.pdbx_description
1 polymer ?
#
loop_
_entity_poly.entity_id
_entity_poly.type
_entity_poly.pdbx_seq_one_letter_code
_entity_poly.pdbx_strand_id
1 'polypeptide(L)'
;MNNLVLIPKYETYQISGVEWLGDILGSWNLLTNKYIFKLKKILVGKKSDEYELLSLTLRGIIKRDMDNPESKLPAEFNTYQKVKRGNFFL
;
A
#
# COMPACT_ATOMS: atom_id res chain seq x y z
N MET A 1 35.61 -1.53 -10.60
CA MET A 1 35.51 -0.87 -9.29
C MET A 1 34.28 0.01 -9.32
N ASN A 2 33.24 -0.34 -8.56
CA ASN A 2 31.95 0.35 -8.60
C ASN A 2 32.09 1.70 -7.91
N ASN A 3 31.89 2.78 -8.68
CA ASN A 3 31.89 4.14 -8.18
C ASN A 3 30.55 4.39 -7.48
N LEU A 4 30.49 4.12 -6.18
CA LEU A 4 29.33 4.49 -5.36
C LEU A 4 29.32 6.01 -5.27
N VAL A 5 28.33 6.65 -5.88
CA VAL A 5 28.10 8.10 -5.77
C VAL A 5 27.99 8.43 -4.28
N LEU A 6 28.92 9.22 -3.76
CA LEU A 6 28.88 9.73 -2.40
C LEU A 6 27.76 10.76 -2.30
N ILE A 7 26.60 10.33 -1.80
CA ILE A 7 25.50 11.23 -1.48
C ILE A 7 25.94 12.04 -0.25
N PRO A 8 25.89 13.39 -0.29
CA PRO A 8 26.28 14.20 0.84
C PRO A 8 25.40 13.89 2.04
N LYS A 9 26.02 13.73 3.22
CA LYS A 9 25.28 13.60 4.46
C LYS A 9 24.62 14.93 4.81
N TYR A 10 23.39 14.87 5.32
CA TYR A 10 22.69 16.03 5.84
C TYR A 10 23.36 16.60 7.10
N GLU A 11 23.14 17.88 7.36
CA GLU A 11 23.77 18.62 8.46
C GLU A 11 23.37 18.11 9.84
N THR A 12 22.12 17.67 10.01
CA THR A 12 21.58 17.27 11.31
C THR A 12 20.70 16.02 11.22
N TYR A 13 20.80 15.20 12.26
CA TYR A 13 19.97 14.03 12.50
C TYR A 13 19.46 14.04 13.94
N GLN A 14 18.37 13.34 14.17
CA GLN A 14 17.77 13.16 15.49
C GLN A 14 17.28 11.71 15.65
N ILE A 15 17.27 11.21 16.87
CA ILE A 15 16.78 9.87 17.19
C ILE A 15 15.27 9.84 16.93
N SER A 16 14.79 8.91 16.10
CA SER A 16 13.35 8.81 15.77
C SER A 16 12.49 8.34 16.94
N GLY A 17 13.07 7.59 17.89
CA GLY A 17 12.33 6.89 18.94
C GLY A 17 11.61 5.62 18.44
N VAL A 18 11.85 5.21 17.19
CA VAL A 18 11.30 3.97 16.60
C VAL A 18 12.45 3.02 16.29
N GLU A 19 12.47 1.85 16.95
CA GLU A 19 13.61 0.91 16.94
C GLU A 19 14.10 0.54 15.54
N TRP A 20 13.18 0.22 14.63
CA TRP A 20 13.54 -0.21 13.27
C TRP A 20 13.95 0.95 12.35
N LEU A 21 13.67 2.21 12.73
CA LEU A 21 13.87 3.39 11.88
C LEU A 21 15.20 4.10 12.14
N GLY A 22 15.76 3.99 13.36
CA GLY A 22 17.04 4.61 13.72
C GLY A 22 16.98 6.14 13.75
N ASP A 23 18.04 6.80 13.29
CA ASP A 23 18.12 8.27 13.22
C ASP A 23 17.46 8.81 11.94
N ILE A 24 16.70 9.90 12.09
CA ILE A 24 16.04 10.62 11.00
C ILE A 24 16.63 12.02 10.86
N LEU A 25 16.32 12.72 9.77
CA LEU A 25 16.77 14.09 9.57
C LEU A 25 16.24 15.01 10.68
N GLY A 26 17.07 15.94 11.15
CA GLY A 26 16.69 16.87 12.21
C GLY A 26 15.50 17.76 11.84
N SER A 27 15.22 17.95 10.55
CA SER A 27 14.06 18.71 10.07
C SER A 27 12.77 17.89 9.94
N TRP A 28 12.84 16.56 10.11
CA TRP A 28 11.71 15.68 9.90
C TRP A 28 10.86 15.53 11.16
N ASN A 29 9.55 15.48 10.95
CA ASN A 29 8.58 15.17 12.00
C ASN A 29 7.96 13.81 11.73
N LEU A 30 7.82 13.01 12.78
CA LEU A 30 7.17 11.70 12.70
C LEU A 30 5.67 11.84 12.89
N LEU A 31 4.91 11.27 11.95
CA LEU A 31 3.46 11.23 12.00
C LEU A 31 2.97 9.81 11.68
N THR A 32 2.01 9.34 12.46
CA THR A 32 1.36 8.05 12.16
C THR A 32 0.51 8.16 10.90
N ASN A 33 0.47 7.08 10.09
CA ASN A 33 -0.22 7.04 8.80
C ASN A 33 -1.68 7.53 8.85
N LYS A 34 -2.41 7.30 9.95
CA LYS A 34 -3.81 7.73 10.13
C LYS A 34 -4.01 9.25 10.06
N TYR A 35 -2.96 10.04 10.27
CA TYR A 35 -3.03 11.51 10.17
C TYR A 35 -2.75 12.02 8.75
N ILE A 36 -2.18 11.18 7.88
CA ILE A 36 -1.82 11.53 6.50
C ILE A 36 -2.86 10.96 5.53
N PHE A 37 -3.27 9.71 5.74
CA PHE A 37 -4.19 8.99 4.88
C PHE A 37 -5.63 9.07 5.39
N LYS A 38 -6.57 9.17 4.45
CA LYS A 38 -8.01 8.98 4.71
C LYS A 38 -8.45 7.66 4.09
N LEU A 39 -9.18 6.85 4.87
CA LEU A 39 -9.75 5.61 4.36
C LEU A 39 -10.79 5.94 3.30
N LYS A 40 -10.59 5.40 2.09
CA LYS A 40 -11.54 5.53 0.99
C LYS A 40 -12.28 4.21 0.83
N LYS A 41 -13.55 4.18 1.24
CA LYS A 41 -14.42 3.01 1.11
C LYS A 41 -15.49 3.24 0.05
N ILE A 42 -15.26 2.77 -1.17
CA ILE A 42 -16.24 2.81 -2.26
C ILE A 42 -16.56 1.39 -2.67
N LEU A 43 -17.75 0.91 -2.31
CA LEU A 43 -18.16 -0.45 -2.63
C LEU A 43 -18.62 -0.56 -4.09
N VAL A 44 -18.41 -1.74 -4.70
CA VAL A 44 -18.96 -2.06 -6.03
C VAL A 44 -20.48 -2.27 -5.97
N GLY A 45 -20.99 -2.80 -4.86
CA GLY A 45 -22.40 -3.18 -4.72
C GLY A 45 -22.81 -4.21 -5.78
N LYS A 46 -24.09 -4.23 -6.15
CA LYS A 46 -24.67 -5.14 -7.16
C LYS A 46 -24.02 -5.07 -8.56
N LYS A 47 -23.10 -4.13 -8.78
CA LYS A 47 -22.35 -3.98 -10.01
C LYS A 47 -21.05 -4.77 -10.00
N SER A 48 -20.86 -5.72 -9.07
CA SER A 48 -19.61 -6.50 -8.97
C SER A 48 -19.18 -7.11 -10.29
N ASP A 49 -20.15 -7.56 -11.09
CA ASP A 49 -19.94 -8.27 -12.34
C ASP A 49 -19.45 -7.34 -13.46
N GLU A 50 -19.50 -6.02 -13.26
CA GLU A 50 -18.94 -5.00 -14.16
C GLU A 50 -17.44 -4.73 -13.89
N TYR A 51 -16.83 -5.36 -12.87
CA TYR A 51 -15.43 -5.10 -12.47
C TYR A 51 -14.55 -6.34 -12.62
N GLU A 52 -13.27 -6.10 -12.90
CA GLU A 52 -12.25 -7.13 -12.79
C GLU A 52 -11.95 -7.41 -11.32
N LEU A 53 -11.98 -8.69 -10.93
CA LEU A 53 -11.60 -9.09 -9.58
C LEU A 53 -10.08 -9.03 -9.43
N LEU A 54 -9.62 -8.24 -8.45
CA LEU A 54 -8.20 -8.11 -8.12
C LEU A 54 -7.91 -8.77 -6.77
N SER A 55 -6.70 -9.31 -6.64
CA SER A 55 -6.17 -9.85 -5.38
C SER A 55 -4.94 -9.09 -4.92
N LEU A 56 -4.91 -8.79 -3.63
CA LEU A 56 -3.74 -8.24 -2.97
C LEU A 56 -2.83 -9.40 -2.54
N THR A 57 -1.59 -9.38 -3.01
CA THR A 57 -0.56 -10.37 -2.65
C THR A 57 0.68 -9.66 -2.13
N LEU A 58 1.61 -10.41 -1.52
CA LEU A 58 2.92 -9.87 -1.12
C LEU A 58 3.75 -9.37 -2.31
N ARG A 59 3.41 -9.80 -3.53
CA ARG A 59 4.07 -9.38 -4.78
C ARG A 59 3.31 -8.24 -5.49
N GLY A 60 2.27 -7.69 -4.86
CA GLY A 60 1.45 -6.62 -5.40
C GLY A 60 0.04 -7.09 -5.77
N ILE A 61 -0.63 -6.26 -6.56
CA ILE A 61 -2.02 -6.47 -6.98
C ILE A 61 -2.05 -7.21 -8.30
N ILE A 62 -2.71 -8.37 -8.32
CA ILE A 62 -2.86 -9.21 -9.51
C ILE A 62 -4.32 -9.34 -9.90
N LYS A 63 -4.59 -9.60 -11.19
CA LYS A 63 -5.91 -10.04 -11.64
C LYS A 63 -6.16 -11.45 -11.10
N ARG A 64 -7.36 -11.69 -10.55
CA ARG A 64 -7.75 -13.03 -10.12
C ARG A 64 -8.13 -13.85 -11.35
N ASP A 65 -7.59 -15.05 -11.45
CA ASP A 65 -8.11 -16.06 -12.35
C ASP A 65 -9.34 -16.71 -11.70
N MET A 66 -10.47 -16.65 -12.39
CA MET A 66 -11.75 -17.23 -11.94
C MET A 66 -11.94 -18.67 -12.42
N ASP A 67 -11.16 -19.11 -13.41
CA ASP A 67 -11.25 -20.46 -13.98
C ASP A 67 -10.49 -21.48 -13.10
N ASN A 68 -9.45 -21.02 -12.41
CA ASN A 68 -8.70 -21.82 -11.44
C ASN A 68 -8.57 -21.09 -10.07
N PRO A 69 -9.65 -21.05 -9.27
CA PRO A 69 -9.65 -20.34 -8.00
C PRO A 69 -8.77 -21.06 -6.96
N GLU A 70 -7.58 -20.50 -6.70
CA GLU A 70 -6.64 -21.03 -5.68
C GLU A 70 -7.18 -20.92 -4.23
N SER A 71 -8.27 -20.18 -3.99
CA SER A 71 -8.80 -19.94 -2.65
C SER A 71 -10.33 -20.02 -2.61
N LYS A 72 -10.88 -20.21 -1.40
CA LYS A 72 -12.30 -20.04 -1.15
C LYS A 72 -12.74 -18.63 -1.57
N LEU A 73 -13.78 -18.56 -2.39
CA LEU A 73 -14.42 -17.32 -2.81
C LEU A 73 -15.72 -17.12 -2.02
N PRO A 74 -16.10 -15.88 -1.69
CA PRO A 74 -17.42 -15.59 -1.18
C PRO A 74 -18.48 -15.86 -2.25
N ALA A 75 -19.74 -16.04 -1.83
CA ALA A 75 -20.86 -16.22 -2.75
C ALA A 75 -21.12 -14.97 -3.62
N GLU A 76 -20.78 -13.78 -3.12
CA GLU A 76 -20.94 -12.50 -3.82
C GLU A 76 -19.78 -11.54 -3.53
N PHE A 77 -19.53 -10.61 -4.46
CA PHE A 77 -18.47 -9.62 -4.37
C PHE A 77 -18.97 -8.19 -4.11
N ASN A 78 -20.25 -8.03 -3.72
CA ASN A 78 -20.91 -6.73 -3.55
C ASN A 78 -20.21 -5.79 -2.54
N THR A 79 -19.50 -6.35 -1.56
CA THR A 79 -18.77 -5.62 -0.51
C THR A 79 -17.33 -5.27 -0.89
N TYR A 80 -16.89 -5.63 -2.09
CA TYR A 80 -15.54 -5.32 -2.57
C TYR A 80 -15.43 -3.85 -2.95
N GLN A 81 -14.20 -3.34 -2.93
CA GLN A 81 -13.94 -1.93 -3.14
C GLN A 81 -13.53 -1.64 -4.59
N LYS A 82 -14.05 -0.54 -5.14
CA LYS A 82 -13.56 0.04 -6.39
C LYS A 82 -12.17 0.59 -6.18
N VAL A 83 -11.26 0.20 -7.05
CA VAL A 83 -9.86 0.64 -7.01
C VAL A 83 -9.46 1.21 -8.37
N LYS A 84 -8.54 2.17 -8.36
CA LYS A 84 -7.95 2.74 -9.57
C LYS A 84 -6.44 2.87 -9.42
N ARG A 85 -5.75 2.96 -10.55
CA ARG A 85 -4.30 3.26 -10.57
C ARG A 85 -4.01 4.50 -9.72
N GLY A 86 -2.98 4.42 -8.88
CA GLY A 86 -2.62 5.46 -7.92
C GLY A 86 -3.37 5.41 -6.59
N ASN A 87 -4.19 4.39 -6.33
CA ASN A 87 -4.66 4.10 -4.97
C ASN A 87 -3.55 3.41 -4.17
N PHE A 88 -3.41 3.82 -2.92
CA PHE A 88 -2.48 3.23 -1.96
C PHE A 88 -3.20 2.20 -1.11
N PHE A 89 -2.53 1.08 -0.88
CA PHE A 89 -2.94 0.01 0.01
C PHE A 89 -1.83 -0.13 1.04
N LEU A 90 -2.19 -0.05 2.31
CA LEU A 90 -1.31 -0.08 3.48
C LEU A 90 -1.75 -1.22 4.40
#